data_AF-A0A8T0VKH2-F1
#
_entry.id   AF-A0A8T0VKH2-F1
#
_cell.length_a   1.000
_cell.length_b   1.000
_cell.length_c   1.000
_cell.angle_alpha   90.00
_cell.angle_beta   90.00
_cell.angle_gamma   90.00
#
_symmetry.space_group_name_H-M   'P 1'
#
loop_
_entity.id
_entity.type
_entity.pdbx_description
1 polymer ?
#
loop_
_entity_poly.entity_id
_entity_poly.type
_entity_poly.pdbx_seq_one_letter_code
_entity_poly.pdbx_strand_id
1 'polypeptide(L)'
;MSAGPDQPRQVQGHRCRVYDMSKVRRSARLAKKPALPAVKKAQINLCRRLGLLEEEHASVEQVLHDYIATFSGPVPEHIIAALTTLFGLQSDFTTQLDEALLELAGDGLDDLQEEVAAAGQ
;
A
#
# COMPACT_ATOMS: atom_id res chain seq x y z
N MET A 1 -48.81 5.86 -50.55
CA MET A 1 -48.03 6.70 -49.63
C MET A 1 -48.98 7.74 -49.07
N SER A 2 -49.33 7.70 -47.79
CA SER A 2 -50.07 8.80 -47.15
C SER A 2 -49.70 8.85 -45.67
N ALA A 3 -48.91 9.86 -45.29
CA ALA A 3 -48.48 10.12 -43.93
C ALA A 3 -49.65 10.70 -43.12
N GLY A 4 -49.98 10.08 -41.99
CA GLY A 4 -50.89 10.64 -41.00
C GLY A 4 -50.21 11.77 -40.21
N PRO A 5 -50.96 12.71 -39.61
CA PRO A 5 -50.40 13.93 -39.05
C PRO A 5 -49.56 13.64 -37.79
N ASP A 6 -48.34 14.19 -37.78
CA ASP A 6 -47.46 14.24 -36.62
C ASP A 6 -48.15 14.98 -35.46
N GLN A 7 -48.51 14.24 -34.42
CA GLN A 7 -48.94 14.85 -33.16
C GLN A 7 -47.71 15.43 -32.45
N PRO A 8 -47.74 16.69 -31.99
CA PRO A 8 -46.66 17.26 -31.22
C PRO A 8 -46.54 16.50 -29.89
N ARG A 9 -45.39 15.84 -29.67
CA ARG A 9 -45.02 15.29 -28.37
C ARG A 9 -45.04 16.43 -27.34
N GLN A 10 -46.06 16.44 -26.48
CA GLN A 10 -46.09 17.32 -25.32
C GLN A 10 -44.89 16.99 -24.43
N VAL A 11 -43.88 17.87 -24.46
CA VAL A 11 -42.78 17.85 -23.50
C VAL A 11 -43.39 18.25 -22.17
N GLN A 12 -43.75 17.25 -21.36
CA GLN A 12 -44.23 17.49 -20.00
C GLN A 12 -43.07 18.14 -19.25
N GLY A 13 -43.14 19.47 -19.10
CA GLY A 13 -42.18 20.21 -18.29
C GLY A 13 -42.05 19.52 -16.94
N HIS A 14 -40.81 19.21 -16.56
CA HIS A 14 -40.53 18.62 -15.26
C HIS A 14 -41.07 19.56 -14.19
N ARG A 15 -42.26 19.25 -13.66
CA ARG A 15 -42.80 19.89 -12.48
C ARG A 15 -41.80 19.60 -11.37
N CYS A 16 -41.08 20.63 -10.92
CA CYS A 16 -40.32 20.57 -9.68
C CYS A 16 -41.28 20.13 -8.59
N ARG A 17 -41.21 18.84 -8.22
CA ARG A 17 -41.92 18.33 -7.05
C ARG A 17 -41.26 18.98 -5.84
N VAL A 18 -41.98 19.91 -5.21
CA VAL A 18 -41.63 20.39 -3.88
C VAL A 18 -41.88 19.22 -2.94
N TYR A 19 -40.82 18.46 -2.65
CA TYR A 19 -40.91 17.38 -1.69
C TYR A 19 -41.07 18.00 -0.31
N ASP A 20 -42.08 17.56 0.43
CA ASP A 20 -42.19 17.83 1.86
C ASP A 20 -41.01 17.17 2.56
N MET A 21 -39.97 17.96 2.84
CA MET A 21 -38.70 17.50 3.39
C MET A 21 -38.86 16.87 4.79
N SER A 22 -39.99 17.12 5.48
CA SER A 22 -40.30 16.51 6.78
C SER A 22 -40.67 15.02 6.67
N LYS A 23 -41.16 14.57 5.52
CA LYS A 23 -41.60 13.18 5.27
C LYS A 23 -40.57 12.36 4.48
N VAL A 24 -39.48 12.96 4.03
CA VAL A 24 -38.44 12.27 3.27
C VAL A 24 -37.59 11.42 4.22
N ARG A 25 -37.91 10.13 4.32
CA ARG A 25 -37.04 9.15 4.97
C ARG A 25 -35.75 9.02 4.15
N ARG A 26 -34.60 9.06 4.83
CA ARG A 26 -33.31 8.76 4.19
C ARG A 26 -33.39 7.37 3.57
N SER A 27 -32.94 7.22 2.32
CA SER A 27 -32.85 5.90 1.70
C SER A 27 -31.96 4.97 2.54
N ALA A 28 -32.20 3.66 2.50
CA ALA A 28 -31.45 2.68 3.31
C ALA A 28 -29.93 2.83 3.14
N ARG A 29 -29.47 3.17 1.92
CA ARG A 29 -28.07 3.49 1.63
C ARG A 29 -27.58 4.74 2.38
N LEU A 30 -28.37 5.81 2.44
CA LEU A 30 -28.00 7.05 3.14
C LEU A 30 -28.15 6.94 4.67
N ALA A 31 -29.07 6.12 5.16
CA ALA A 31 -29.25 5.85 6.58
C ALA A 31 -28.04 5.10 7.17
N LYS A 32 -27.44 4.18 6.41
CA LYS A 32 -26.24 3.44 6.81
C LYS A 32 -24.92 4.23 6.68
N LYS A 33 -24.93 5.44 6.07
CA LYS A 33 -23.70 6.22 5.92
C LYS A 33 -23.32 6.88 7.24
N PRO A 34 -22.07 6.72 7.72
CA PRO A 34 -21.61 7.43 8.91
C PRO A 34 -21.67 8.94 8.68
N ALA A 35 -22.06 9.68 9.73
CA ALA A 35 -22.12 11.13 9.70
C ALA A 35 -20.69 11.70 9.73
N LEU A 36 -20.07 11.81 8.56
CA LEU A 36 -18.76 12.47 8.42
C LEU A 36 -18.93 13.98 8.19
N PRO A 37 -18.17 14.83 8.92
CA PRO A 37 -18.08 16.26 8.66
C PRO A 37 -17.72 16.56 7.21
N ALA A 38 -18.23 17.67 6.67
CA ALA A 38 -18.00 18.06 5.27
C ALA A 38 -16.51 18.20 4.94
N VAL A 39 -15.72 18.77 5.85
CA VAL A 39 -14.26 18.93 5.70
C VAL A 39 -13.56 17.59 5.59
N LYS A 40 -13.89 16.61 6.46
CA LYS A 40 -13.32 15.26 6.39
C LYS A 40 -13.67 14.56 5.07
N LYS A 41 -14.89 14.73 4.56
CA LYS A 41 -15.27 14.19 3.25
C LYS A 41 -14.48 14.81 2.11
N ALA A 42 -14.24 16.12 2.15
CA ALA A 42 -13.46 16.83 1.16
C ALA A 42 -12.00 16.35 1.17
N GLN A 43 -11.40 16.21 2.36
CA GLN A 43 -10.05 15.67 2.54
C GLN A 43 -9.92 14.26 1.97
N ILE A 44 -10.86 13.35 2.29
CA ILE A 44 -10.84 11.98 1.76
C ILE A 44 -10.96 11.98 0.23
N ASN A 45 -11.87 12.77 -0.35
CA ASN A 45 -12.00 12.85 -1.81
C ASN A 45 -10.76 13.43 -2.47
N LEU A 46 -10.13 14.42 -1.84
CA LEU A 46 -8.87 15.01 -2.33
C LEU A 46 -7.76 13.95 -2.32
N CYS A 47 -7.55 13.26 -1.20
CA CYS A 47 -6.55 12.19 -1.12
C CYS A 47 -6.80 11.09 -2.16
N ARG A 48 -8.05 10.69 -2.43
CA ARG A 48 -8.37 9.75 -3.52
C ARG A 48 -8.01 10.29 -4.90
N ARG A 49 -8.35 11.55 -5.17
CA ARG A 49 -8.03 12.19 -6.46
C ARG A 49 -6.54 12.37 -6.68
N LEU A 50 -5.78 12.53 -5.61
CA LEU A 50 -4.33 12.66 -5.64
C LEU A 50 -3.61 11.29 -5.61
N GLY A 51 -4.33 10.17 -5.55
CA GLY A 51 -3.72 8.84 -5.42
C GLY A 51 -3.00 8.62 -4.08
N LEU A 52 -3.25 9.46 -3.08
CA LEU A 52 -2.64 9.39 -1.74
C LEU A 52 -3.39 8.45 -0.81
N LEU A 53 -4.60 8.05 -1.18
CA LEU A 53 -5.28 6.94 -0.55
C LEU A 53 -4.80 5.68 -1.25
N GLU A 54 -3.65 5.24 -0.78
CA GLU A 54 -3.05 3.94 -1.07
C GLU A 54 -4.11 2.86 -0.92
N GLU A 55 -4.65 2.41 -2.06
CA GLU A 55 -5.25 1.08 -2.14
C GLU A 55 -4.07 0.11 -1.99
N GLU A 56 -3.88 -0.35 -0.75
CA GLU A 56 -3.11 -1.57 -0.44
C GLU A 56 -1.71 -1.53 -1.06
N HIS A 57 -0.85 -0.65 -0.53
CA HIS A 57 0.58 -0.88 -0.71
C HIS A 57 0.84 -2.28 -0.19
N ALA A 58 1.33 -3.14 -1.07
CA ALA A 58 1.84 -4.43 -0.67
C ALA A 58 2.73 -4.18 0.55
N SER A 59 2.48 -4.90 1.65
CA SER A 59 3.27 -4.67 2.85
C SER A 59 4.76 -4.80 2.46
N VAL A 60 5.63 -4.09 3.17
CA VAL A 60 7.07 -4.16 2.86
C VAL A 60 7.53 -5.62 2.78
N GLU A 61 6.94 -6.51 3.60
CA GLU A 61 7.17 -7.95 3.54
C GLU A 61 6.73 -8.60 2.22
N GLN A 62 5.57 -8.22 1.66
CA GLN A 62 5.09 -8.73 0.37
C GLN A 62 5.99 -8.30 -0.78
N VAL A 63 6.45 -7.05 -0.79
CA VAL A 63 7.38 -6.55 -1.83
C VAL A 63 8.72 -7.26 -1.73
N LEU A 64 9.22 -7.50 -0.52
CA LEU A 64 10.46 -8.26 -0.30
C LEU A 64 10.30 -9.72 -0.75
N HIS A 65 9.17 -10.36 -0.43
CA HIS A 65 8.89 -11.72 -0.85
C HIS A 65 8.86 -11.84 -2.38
N ASP A 66 8.19 -10.93 -3.08
CA ASP A 66 8.12 -10.93 -4.54
C ASP A 66 9.48 -10.66 -5.19
N TYR A 67 10.28 -9.76 -4.60
CA TYR A 67 11.65 -9.52 -5.02
C TYR A 67 12.52 -10.77 -4.86
N ILE A 68 12.47 -11.44 -3.71
CA ILE A 68 13.22 -12.68 -3.45
C ILE A 68 12.76 -13.79 -4.41
N ALA A 69 11.46 -13.93 -4.64
CA ALA A 69 10.88 -14.91 -5.55
C ALA A 69 11.32 -14.71 -7.02
N THR A 70 11.73 -13.50 -7.38
CA THR A 70 12.28 -13.19 -8.71
C THR A 70 13.65 -13.84 -8.93
N PHE A 71 14.40 -14.14 -7.86
CA PHE A 71 15.70 -14.82 -7.96
C PHE A 71 15.51 -16.34 -7.90
N SER A 72 15.85 -17.02 -9.00
CA SER A 72 15.67 -18.47 -9.19
C SER A 72 16.74 -19.32 -8.48
N GLY A 73 17.04 -19.02 -7.22
CA GLY A 73 18.04 -19.74 -6.43
C GLY A 73 19.13 -18.84 -5.84
N PRO A 74 20.10 -19.44 -5.12
CA PRO A 74 21.17 -18.70 -4.48
C PRO A 74 21.99 -17.93 -5.53
N VAL A 75 22.34 -16.69 -5.19
CA VAL A 75 23.18 -15.85 -6.07
C VAL A 75 24.52 -16.57 -6.29
N PRO A 76 24.97 -16.74 -7.55
CA PRO A 76 26.23 -17.41 -7.84
C PRO A 76 27.42 -16.75 -7.13
N GLU A 77 28.31 -17.58 -6.58
CA GLU A 77 29.45 -17.16 -5.75
C GLU A 77 30.37 -16.15 -6.45
N HIS A 78 30.57 -16.29 -7.76
CA HIS A 78 31.38 -15.35 -8.55
C HIS A 78 30.77 -13.94 -8.63
N ILE A 79 29.43 -13.82 -8.61
CA ILE A 79 28.74 -12.52 -8.58
C ILE A 79 28.93 -11.88 -7.21
N ILE A 80 28.79 -12.67 -6.14
CA ILE A 80 29.04 -12.21 -4.77
C ILE A 80 30.47 -11.69 -4.67
N ALA A 81 31.46 -12.49 -5.06
CA ALA A 81 32.87 -12.09 -5.02
C ALA A 81 33.15 -10.81 -5.84
N ALA A 82 32.55 -10.67 -7.03
CA ALA A 82 32.69 -9.48 -7.85
C ALA A 82 32.07 -8.24 -7.18
N LEU A 83 30.87 -8.35 -6.63
CA LEU A 83 30.21 -7.24 -5.92
C LEU A 83 30.96 -6.88 -4.64
N THR A 84 31.40 -7.87 -3.86
CA THR A 84 32.22 -7.68 -2.67
C THR A 84 33.51 -6.93 -2.98
N THR A 85 34.17 -7.26 -4.11
CA THR A 85 35.37 -6.57 -4.58
C THR A 85 35.05 -5.16 -5.08
N LEU A 86 33.97 -5.00 -5.86
CA LEU A 86 33.54 -3.72 -6.43
C LEU A 86 33.18 -2.69 -5.34
N PHE A 87 32.48 -3.13 -4.30
CA PHE A 87 32.09 -2.29 -3.17
C PHE A 87 33.18 -2.20 -2.08
N GLY A 88 34.33 -2.84 -2.28
CA GLY A 88 35.43 -2.81 -1.31
C GLY A 88 35.07 -3.42 0.04
N LEU A 89 34.11 -4.34 0.07
CA LEU A 89 33.61 -4.98 1.29
C LEU A 89 34.62 -5.95 1.92
N GLN A 90 35.70 -6.26 1.21
CA GLN A 90 36.82 -7.07 1.68
C GLN A 90 38.07 -6.24 2.01
N SER A 91 37.91 -4.92 2.18
CA SER A 91 39.02 -4.06 2.56
C SER A 91 39.38 -4.25 4.03
N ASP A 92 40.63 -4.00 4.40
CA ASP A 92 41.08 -4.05 5.80
C ASP A 92 40.25 -3.13 6.72
N PHE A 93 39.61 -2.12 6.14
CA PHE A 93 38.68 -1.22 6.81
C PHE A 93 37.36 -1.90 7.19
N THR A 94 36.80 -2.77 6.35
CA THR A 94 35.54 -3.44 6.67
C THR A 94 35.72 -4.52 7.73
N THR A 95 36.85 -5.22 7.72
CA THR A 95 37.22 -6.13 8.83
C THR A 95 37.42 -5.36 10.13
N GLN A 96 38.11 -4.23 10.10
CA GLN A 96 38.29 -3.39 11.29
C GLN A 96 36.97 -2.78 11.79
N LEU A 97 36.06 -2.43 10.87
CA LEU A 97 34.73 -1.94 11.20
C LEU A 97 33.86 -3.04 11.81
N ASP A 98 33.88 -4.26 11.27
CA ASP A 98 33.19 -5.41 11.85
C ASP A 98 33.71 -5.70 13.26
N GLU A 99 35.03 -5.71 13.46
CA GLU A 99 35.64 -5.95 14.76
C GLU A 99 35.26 -4.86 15.78
N ALA A 100 35.25 -3.59 15.34
CA ALA A 100 34.81 -2.46 16.17
C ALA A 100 33.30 -2.48 16.46
N LEU A 101 32.46 -2.92 15.52
CA LEU A 101 31.03 -3.10 15.74
C LEU A 101 30.75 -4.26 16.71
N LEU A 102 31.54 -5.33 16.62
CA LEU A 102 31.44 -6.50 17.50
C LEU A 102 31.88 -6.14 18.93
N GLU A 103 32.93 -5.33 19.08
CA GLU A 103 33.36 -4.76 20.36
C GLU A 103 32.32 -3.76 20.93
N LEU A 104 31.72 -2.94 20.08
CA LEU A 104 30.69 -1.97 20.47
C LEU A 104 29.35 -2.63 20.85
N ALA A 105 29.01 -3.75 20.21
CA ALA A 105 27.82 -4.55 20.51
C ALA A 105 27.98 -5.41 21.79
N GLY A 106 29.01 -5.13 22.61
CA GLY A 106 29.47 -5.92 23.74
C GLY A 106 28.38 -6.55 24.62
N ASP A 107 28.68 -7.79 25.03
CA ASP A 107 28.07 -8.60 26.10
C ASP A 107 26.65 -9.17 25.85
N GLY A 108 26.01 -8.88 24.70
CA GLY A 108 24.69 -9.45 24.36
C GLY A 108 24.68 -10.52 23.27
N LEU A 109 25.81 -10.75 22.60
CA LEU A 109 25.88 -11.66 21.44
C LEU A 109 26.15 -13.12 21.84
N ASP A 110 26.83 -13.36 22.97
CA ASP A 110 27.11 -14.70 23.48
C ASP A 110 25.81 -15.48 23.78
N ASP A 111 24.81 -14.81 24.37
CA ASP A 111 23.49 -15.39 24.64
C ASP A 111 22.73 -15.74 23.34
N LEU A 112 22.84 -14.91 22.30
CA LEU A 112 22.19 -15.14 21.00
C LEU A 112 22.86 -16.25 20.19
N GLN A 113 24.18 -16.40 20.33
CA GLN A 113 24.95 -17.42 19.63
C GLN A 113 24.75 -18.82 20.25
N GLU A 114 24.52 -18.90 21.56
CA GLU A 114 24.12 -20.13 22.25
C GLU A 114 22.69 -20.57 21.86
N GLU A 115 21.76 -19.62 21.67
CA GLU A 115 20.38 -19.92 21.23
C GLU A 115 20.32 -20.42 19.77
N VAL A 116 21.12 -19.84 18.87
CA VAL A 116 21.23 -20.29 17.46
C VAL A 116 21.90 -21.68 17.36
N ALA A 117 22.90 -21.97 18.22
CA ALA A 117 23.53 -23.28 18.28
C ALA A 117 22.61 -24.37 18.87
N ALA A 118 21.75 -24.01 19.83
CA ALA A 118 20.78 -24.92 20.45
C ALA A 118 19.55 -25.19 19.56
N ALA A 119 19.13 -24.24 18.74
CA ALA A 119 17.99 -24.40 17.82
C ALA A 119 18.30 -25.24 16.56
N GLY A 120 19.58 -25.60 16.35
CA GLY A 120 20.04 -26.41 15.22
C GLY A 120 20.18 -27.91 15.47
N GLN A 121 19.67 -28.44 16.59
CA GLN A 121 19.63 -29.88 16.92
C GLN A 121 18.22 -30.46 16.90
#